data_AF-A0A1R0LF44-F1
#
_entry.id   AF-A0A1R0LF44-F1
#
_cell.length_a   1.000
_cell.length_b   1.000
_cell.length_c   1.000
_cell.angle_alpha   90.00
_cell.angle_beta   90.00
_cell.angle_gamma   90.00
#
_symmetry.space_group_name_H-M   'P 1'
#
loop_
_entity.id
_entity.type
_entity.pdbx_description
1 polymer ?
#
loop_
_entity_poly.entity_id
_entity_poly.type
_entity_poly.pdbx_seq_one_letter_code
_entity_poly.pdbx_strand_id
1 'polypeptide(L)'
;MLQLDPQQRPRLIEIIRNLRERITEARANGWLGEVEGLQVSLNAAMAKLTSLNRTSDGRPQLVDLGMPLFTGPPAHHSGSTT
;
A
#
# COMPACT_ATOMS: atom_id res chain seq x y z
N MET A 1 13.80 -2.53 -1.52
CA MET A 1 12.35 -2.37 -1.70
C MET A 1 11.89 -1.17 -0.89
N LEU A 2 11.10 -0.26 -1.47
CA LEU A 2 10.61 0.94 -0.78
C LEU A 2 9.37 0.55 0.06
N GLN A 3 9.57 0.13 1.32
CA GLN A 3 8.44 -0.04 2.24
C GLN A 3 7.85 1.35 2.51
N LEU A 4 6.57 1.54 2.18
CA LEU A 4 5.86 2.75 2.58
C LEU A 4 5.74 2.75 4.10
N ASP A 5 6.08 3.89 4.71
CA ASP A 5 6.01 4.06 6.16
C ASP A 5 4.54 4.01 6.65
N PRO A 6 4.22 3.21 7.69
CA PRO A 6 2.85 3.08 8.19
C PRO A 6 2.25 4.39 8.71
N GLN A 7 3.07 5.39 9.06
CA GLN A 7 2.60 6.73 9.43
C GLN A 7 2.03 7.52 8.23
N GLN A 8 2.19 7.03 6.99
CA GLN A 8 1.59 7.63 5.80
C GLN A 8 0.11 7.27 5.62
N ARG A 9 -0.42 6.32 6.40
CA ARG A 9 -1.81 5.84 6.27
C ARG A 9 -2.85 6.96 6.47
N PRO A 10 -2.81 7.80 7.52
CA PRO A 10 -3.75 8.90 7.68
C PRO A 10 -3.74 9.86 6.50
N ARG A 11 -2.54 10.23 6.04
CA ARG A 11 -2.35 11.13 4.89
C ARG A 11 -2.95 10.56 3.60
N LEU A 12 -2.79 9.26 3.34
CA LEU A 12 -3.39 8.62 2.17
C LEU A 12 -4.92 8.61 2.22
N ILE A 13 -5.52 8.45 3.39
CA ILE A 13 -6.97 8.54 3.57
C ILE A 13 -7.46 9.96 3.24
N GLU A 14 -6.74 10.99 3.68
CA GLU A 14 -7.07 12.38 3.36
C GLU A 14 -6.97 12.67 1.86
N ILE A 15 -5.91 12.18 1.20
CA ILE A 15 -5.75 12.30 -0.26
C ILE A 15 -6.91 11.62 -0.99
N ILE A 16 -7.28 10.40 -0.60
CA ILE A 16 -8.41 9.66 -1.19
C ILE A 16 -9.72 10.44 -1.03
N ARG A 17 -9.98 11.01 0.15
CA ARG A 17 -11.16 11.84 0.39
C ARG A 17 -11.19 13.05 -0.54
N ASN A 18 -10.09 13.81 -0.59
CA ASN A 18 -10.00 15.00 -1.44
C ASN A 18 -10.14 14.68 -2.93
N LEU A 19 -9.57 13.56 -3.39
CA LEU A 19 -9.73 13.13 -4.79
C LEU A 19 -11.19 12.82 -5.13
N ARG A 20 -11.95 12.21 -4.20
CA ARG A 20 -13.39 11.94 -4.41
C ARG A 20 -14.21 13.23 -4.49
N GLU A 21 -13.89 14.22 -3.66
CA GLU A 21 -14.49 15.55 -3.71
C GLU A 21 -14.21 16.21 -5.07
N ARG A 22 -12.94 16.27 -5.48
CA ARG A 22 -12.54 16.86 -6.77
C ARG A 22 -13.14 16.15 -7.99
N ILE A 23 -13.30 14.83 -7.94
CA ILE A 23 -14.00 14.08 -9.01
C ILE A 23 -15.47 14.51 -9.09
N THR A 24 -16.12 14.69 -7.94
CA THR A 24 -17.52 15.14 -7.88
C THR A 24 -17.67 16.52 -8.49
N GLU A 25 -16.77 17.44 -8.12
CA GLU A 25 -16.74 18.80 -8.66
C GLU A 25 -16.44 18.82 -10.17
N ALA A 26 -15.44 18.06 -10.62
CA ALA A 26 -15.09 18.00 -12.04
C ALA A 26 -16.22 17.42 -12.89
N ARG A 27 -16.97 16.41 -12.38
CA ARG A 27 -18.17 15.89 -13.05
C ARG A 27 -19.28 16.94 -13.10
N ALA A 28 -19.54 17.64 -12.00
CA ALA A 28 -20.56 18.69 -11.95
C ALA A 28 -20.28 19.84 -12.92
N ASN A 29 -19.01 20.16 -13.15
CA ASN A 29 -18.57 21.21 -14.07
C ASN A 29 -18.30 20.73 -15.50
N GLY A 30 -18.49 19.44 -15.80
CA GLY A 30 -18.26 18.88 -17.13
C GLY A 30 -16.78 18.79 -17.56
N TRP A 31 -15.84 18.83 -16.61
CA TRP A 31 -14.40 18.72 -16.88
C TRP A 31 -13.97 17.26 -17.07
N LEU A 32 -14.39 16.65 -18.17
CA LEU A 32 -14.19 15.20 -18.41
C LEU A 32 -12.72 14.78 -18.38
N GLY A 33 -11.80 15.57 -18.94
CA GLY A 33 -10.36 15.26 -18.91
C GLY A 33 -9.77 15.28 -17.50
N GLU A 34 -10.23 16.18 -16.63
CA GLU A 34 -9.81 16.21 -15.23
C GLU A 34 -10.38 15.01 -14.46
N VAL A 35 -11.63 14.61 -14.73
CA VAL A 35 -12.24 13.43 -14.10
C VAL A 35 -11.41 12.17 -14.37
N GLU A 36 -10.95 11.97 -15.61
CA GLU A 36 -10.11 10.82 -15.96
C GLU A 36 -8.79 10.82 -15.18
N GLY A 37 -8.06 11.93 -15.17
CA GLY A 37 -6.79 12.07 -14.44
C GLY A 37 -6.95 11.90 -12.92
N LEU A 38 -8.03 12.43 -12.36
CA LEU A 38 -8.35 12.29 -10.94
C LEU A 38 -8.73 10.85 -10.58
N GLN A 39 -9.44 10.13 -11.46
CA GLN A 39 -9.80 8.73 -11.24
C GLN A 39 -8.56 7.81 -11.26
N VAL A 40 -7.61 8.06 -12.16
CA VAL A 40 -6.31 7.35 -12.18
C VAL A 40 -5.56 7.59 -10.87
N SER A 41 -5.50 8.84 -10.42
CA SER A 41 -4.84 9.22 -9.18
C SER A 41 -5.49 8.58 -7.94
N LEU A 42 -6.83 8.51 -7.92
CA LEU A 42 -7.61 7.87 -6.86
C LEU A 42 -7.31 6.37 -6.80
N ASN A 43 -7.31 5.69 -7.94
CA ASN A 43 -6.99 4.27 -8.03
C ASN A 43 -5.57 3.98 -7.51
N ALA A 44 -4.60 4.81 -7.88
CA ALA A 44 -3.23 4.68 -7.40
C ALA A 44 -3.12 4.90 -5.87
N ALA A 45 -3.83 5.88 -5.31
CA ALA A 45 -3.86 6.13 -3.87
C ALA A 45 -4.50 4.95 -3.09
N MET A 46 -5.59 4.38 -3.61
CA MET A 46 -6.24 3.20 -3.02
C MET A 46 -5.34 1.95 -3.06
N ALA A 47 -4.59 1.74 -4.16
CA ALA A 47 -3.64 0.65 -4.27
C ALA A 47 -2.50 0.77 -3.24
N LYS A 48 -1.99 1.99 -3.01
CA LYS A 48 -0.99 2.28 -1.97
C LYS A 48 -1.53 2.00 -0.57
N LEU A 49 -2.77 2.40 -0.27
CA LEU A 49 -3.40 2.12 1.03
C LEU A 49 -3.58 0.62 1.26
N THR A 50 -3.99 -0.12 0.23
CA THR A 50 -4.12 -1.59 0.30
C THR A 50 -2.77 -2.26 0.57
N SER A 51 -1.71 -1.78 -0.09
CA SER A 51 -0.35 -2.27 0.12
C SER A 51 0.14 -2.02 1.55
N LEU A 52 -0.10 -0.81 2.09
CA LEU A 52 0.21 -0.46 3.47
C LEU A 52 -0.52 -1.34 4.49
N ASN A 53 -1.81 -1.61 4.26
CA ASN A 53 -2.59 -2.47 5.14
C ASN A 53 -2.03 -3.90 5.16
N ARG A 54 -1.57 -4.42 4.01
CA ARG A 54 -0.97 -5.76 3.91
C ARG A 54 0.35 -5.87 4.67
N THR A 55 1.22 -4.86 4.59
CA THR A 55 2.49 -4.84 5.35
C THR A 55 2.28 -4.63 6.84
N SER A 56 1.20 -3.95 7.25
CA SER A 56 0.87 -3.73 8.65
C SER A 56 0.33 -4.99 9.35
N ASP A 57 -0.28 -5.92 8.60
CA ASP A 57 -0.81 -7.21 9.10
C ASP A 57 0.28 -8.27 9.34
N GLY A 58 1.58 -7.92 9.21
CA GLY A 58 2.69 -8.84 9.43
C GLY A 58 2.82 -9.94 8.36
N ARG A 59 2.03 -9.91 7.29
CA ARG A 59 2.16 -10.85 6.18
C ARG A 59 3.26 -10.37 5.23
N PRO A 60 4.39 -11.09 5.10
CA PRO A 60 5.38 -10.76 4.10
C PRO A 60 4.72 -10.75 2.73
N GLN A 61 4.88 -9.65 2.02
CA GLN A 61 4.38 -9.50 0.67
C GLN A 61 5.11 -10.54 -0.18
N LEU A 62 4.40 -11.56 -0.67
CA LEU A 62 4.83 -12.35 -1.82
C LEU A 62 4.76 -11.42 -3.03
N VAL A 63 5.71 -10.49 -3.11
CA VAL A 63 6.03 -9.81 -4.35
C VAL A 63 6.69 -10.86 -5.21
N ASP A 64 5.96 -11.34 -6.21
CA ASP A 64 6.52 -12.11 -7.31
C ASP A 64 7.48 -11.20 -8.07
N LEU A 65 8.71 -11.15 -7.57
CA LEU A 65 9.86 -10.46 -8.14
C LEU A 65 11.00 -11.47 -8.33
N GLY A 66 10.69 -12.76 -8.46
CA GLY A 66 11.68 -13.82 -8.71
C GLY A 66 12.75 -13.96 -7.63
N MET A 67 12.49 -13.55 -6.38
CA MET A 67 13.45 -13.67 -5.27
C MET A 67 12.83 -14.44 -4.09
N PRO A 68 13.50 -15.51 -3.60
CA PRO A 68 12.94 -16.40 -2.59
C PRO A 68 12.88 -15.79 -1.19
N LEU A 69 11.87 -16.25 -0.42
CA LEU A 69 11.69 -15.99 1.00
C LEU A 69 12.89 -16.53 1.80
N PHE A 70 13.59 -15.66 2.52
CA PHE A 70 14.43 -16.10 3.65
C PHE A 70 13.54 -16.30 4.87
N THR A 71 13.06 -17.52 5.06
CA THR A 71 12.62 -17.98 6.38
C THR A 71 13.84 -17.92 7.31
N GLY A 72 13.74 -17.16 8.40
CA GLY A 72 14.85 -16.86 9.30
C GLY A 72 15.50 -18.10 9.94
N PRO A 73 16.73 -17.96 10.45
CA PRO A 73 17.45 -19.09 11.06
C PRO A 73 16.78 -19.48 12.38
N PRO A 74 16.50 -20.77 12.65
CA PRO A 74 16.15 -21.19 13.99
C PRO A 74 17.41 -21.12 14.88
N ALA A 75 17.37 -20.22 15.85
CA ALA A 75 18.34 -20.11 16.92
C ALA A 75 18.12 -21.22 17.96
N HIS A 76 19.20 -21.93 18.28
CA HIS A 76 19.52 -22.69 19.49
C HIS A 76 18.67 -23.92 19.90
N HIS A 77 19.34 -25.07 19.97
CA HIS A 77 19.15 -26.00 21.07
C HIS A 77 20.53 -26.37 21.66
N SER A 78 20.80 -25.86 22.87
CA SER A 78 21.83 -26.39 23.77
C SER A 78 21.41 -27.78 24.26
N GLY A 79 22.32 -28.74 24.35
CA GLY A 79 22.03 -30.04 24.96
C GLY A 79 23.17 -31.05 24.83
N SER A 80 23.71 -31.45 25.97
CA SER A 80 24.92 -32.22 26.25
C SER A 80 24.93 -33.71 25.84
N THR A 81 26.12 -34.30 25.94
CA THR A 81 26.41 -35.68 26.41
C THR A 81 26.63 -36.78 25.36
N THR A 82 27.88 -37.16 25.11
CA THR A 82 28.52 -38.45 25.50
C THR A 82 29.94 -38.49 24.97
#